data_AF-A0A2V9J0K3-F1
#
_entry.id   AF-A0A2V9J0K3-F1
#
_cell.length_a   1.000
_cell.length_b   1.000
_cell.length_c   1.000
_cell.angle_alpha   90.00
_cell.angle_beta   90.00
_cell.angle_gamma   90.00
#
_symmetry.space_group_name_H-M   'P 1'
#
loop_
_entity.id
_entity.type
_entity.pdbx_description
1 polymer ?
#
loop_
_entity_poly.entity_id
_entity_poly.type
_entity_poly.pdbx_seq_one_letter_code
_entity_poly.pdbx_strand_id
1 'polypeptide(L)'
;MCASVLCVLLCASAGFAGVSRAIQDEYRRTYENKALFLKIPVFSEKQMVFIIGRSARPELPPTSTARFKVGDQVRILALDFGKDEIRFKVSGIQGAVPAEIIFKFDGDLLDHFPNRQAFDAALAATFTEGLKYSDLDEAKRGYAEQEFENIVRGIASTTGASREFVLKSMAGRLPAYQDALRDIENLKTRSQETTNQLTQAQAENRRQESELKQQQAELARLKNLNAGLQEKIDSSSAQLGRVSDELKAARGATQTYQSQLTNLQRSLNLKVDENRDMASQIGDLAQVTKKLQKDNEALTGQNTSLRSTVENLENNSKRLTGEVDDLKAANGKMRETIETLSSKEDSLARQYLQVKKTKENLEDITHSAESLNTQIVEEKSEGGFRISKIRLYLRNIALGTLESRLPEYLTPNQSQVGEAHLVTESIDYVRVSPEERQLLRSLGERLKVGVKLSSPESSFEVKPEKDGPVQEIGERDRATWRWSILNRGTQDTRLQLNLYLVNKNSDAVPVLKEEHLVLSSSVVRQVRNYLQPIPMGLGALIGFLLFAIVGAFRRGKKPHLPHPAARPSEPSGYVQKQL
;
A
#
# COMPACT_ATOMS: atom_id res chain seq x y z
N MET A 1 -2.72 -86.39 -14.49
CA MET A 1 -3.18 -85.12 -15.09
C MET A 1 -4.04 -84.39 -14.07
N CYS A 2 -3.80 -83.07 -13.95
CA CYS A 2 -4.62 -82.04 -13.30
C CYS A 2 -4.86 -82.13 -11.79
N ALA A 3 -4.00 -81.45 -11.02
CA ALA A 3 -4.40 -80.65 -9.86
C ALA A 3 -3.21 -79.78 -9.43
N SER A 4 -2.96 -78.70 -10.18
CA SER A 4 -2.04 -77.64 -9.76
C SER A 4 -2.81 -76.34 -9.70
N VAL A 5 -2.49 -75.55 -8.67
CA VAL A 5 -2.88 -74.14 -8.45
C VAL A 5 -4.16 -73.91 -7.63
N LEU A 6 -4.03 -74.09 -6.32
CA LEU A 6 -4.86 -73.38 -5.34
C LEU A 6 -4.07 -73.15 -4.04
N CYS A 7 -3.08 -72.24 -4.05
CA CYS A 7 -2.45 -71.76 -2.81
C CYS A 7 -1.60 -70.47 -2.99
N VAL A 8 -2.12 -69.47 -3.71
CA VAL A 8 -1.62 -68.08 -3.63
C VAL A 8 -2.83 -67.12 -3.62
N LEU A 9 -3.57 -67.16 -2.51
CA LEU A 9 -4.66 -66.23 -2.19
C LEU A 9 -4.39 -65.58 -0.81
N LEU A 10 -3.17 -65.05 -0.68
CA LEU A 10 -2.73 -64.21 0.44
C LEU A 10 -2.02 -62.97 -0.13
N CYS A 11 -2.77 -62.18 -0.91
CA CYS A 11 -2.45 -60.77 -1.15
C CYS A 11 -3.69 -59.96 -0.77
N ALA A 12 -3.50 -59.09 0.21
CA ALA A 12 -4.52 -58.31 0.87
C ALA A 12 -5.50 -57.62 -0.09
N SER A 13 -6.77 -57.70 0.27
CA SER A 13 -7.87 -56.88 -0.21
C SER A 13 -7.57 -55.39 0.02
N ALA A 14 -6.94 -54.72 -0.95
CA ALA A 14 -6.96 -53.27 -1.07
C ALA A 14 -8.28 -52.88 -1.76
N GLY A 15 -9.28 -52.51 -0.96
CA GLY A 15 -10.58 -52.06 -1.42
C GLY A 15 -10.46 -50.96 -2.48
N PHE A 16 -11.25 -51.08 -3.55
CA PHE A 16 -11.41 -50.05 -4.55
C PHE A 16 -12.09 -48.83 -3.91
N ALA A 17 -11.31 -47.81 -3.60
CA ALA A 17 -11.81 -46.51 -3.19
C ALA A 17 -11.97 -45.62 -4.43
N GLY A 18 -13.21 -45.51 -4.90
CA GLY A 18 -13.76 -44.36 -5.61
C GLY A 18 -13.24 -44.02 -7.01
N VAL A 19 -11.94 -43.93 -7.26
CA VAL A 19 -11.33 -43.45 -8.52
C VAL A 19 -10.43 -44.54 -9.13
N SER A 20 -10.35 -44.65 -10.46
CA SER A 20 -9.50 -45.65 -11.11
C SER A 20 -8.02 -45.50 -10.73
N ARG A 21 -7.32 -46.64 -10.60
CA ARG A 21 -5.89 -46.66 -10.23
C ARG A 21 -5.01 -45.82 -11.17
N ALA A 22 -5.34 -45.79 -12.46
CA ALA A 22 -4.61 -44.99 -13.45
C ALA A 22 -4.65 -43.50 -13.11
N ILE A 23 -5.82 -42.97 -12.71
CA ILE A 23 -5.98 -41.57 -12.32
C ILE A 23 -5.30 -41.32 -10.97
N GLN A 24 -5.44 -42.24 -10.00
CA GLN A 24 -4.75 -42.09 -8.71
C GLN A 24 -3.23 -42.01 -8.87
N ASP A 25 -2.65 -42.87 -9.71
CA ASP A 25 -1.22 -42.89 -10.01
C ASP A 25 -0.77 -41.64 -10.80
N GLU A 26 -1.64 -41.10 -11.66
CA GLU A 26 -1.42 -39.83 -12.36
C GLU A 26 -1.23 -38.67 -11.37
N TYR A 27 -2.15 -38.50 -10.41
CA TYR A 27 -2.04 -37.45 -9.38
C TYR A 27 -0.89 -37.68 -8.42
N ARG A 28 -0.62 -38.92 -8.01
CA ARG A 28 0.54 -39.26 -7.16
C ARG A 28 1.85 -38.87 -7.84
N ARG A 29 2.07 -39.28 -9.10
CA ARG A 29 3.26 -38.87 -9.87
C ARG A 29 3.36 -37.35 -10.04
N THR A 30 2.22 -36.68 -10.16
CA THR A 30 2.17 -35.25 -10.41
C THR A 30 2.46 -34.43 -9.17
N TYR A 31 2.05 -34.85 -7.98
CA TYR A 31 2.11 -34.02 -6.77
C TYR A 31 2.90 -34.62 -5.61
N GLU A 32 2.99 -35.94 -5.48
CA GLU A 32 3.70 -36.60 -4.37
C GLU A 32 5.20 -36.26 -4.40
N ASN A 33 5.76 -35.95 -3.23
CA ASN A 33 7.13 -35.47 -3.01
C ASN A 33 7.50 -34.16 -3.72
N LYS A 34 6.54 -33.45 -4.34
CA LYS A 34 6.79 -32.12 -4.92
C LYS A 34 6.55 -31.01 -3.90
N ALA A 35 7.28 -29.92 -4.09
CA ALA A 35 7.10 -28.69 -3.34
C ALA A 35 6.14 -27.75 -4.10
N LEU A 36 5.14 -27.25 -3.39
CA LEU A 36 4.13 -26.31 -3.87
C LEU A 36 4.04 -25.14 -2.89
N PHE A 37 3.48 -24.01 -3.31
CA PHE A 37 3.13 -22.93 -2.37
C PHE A 37 1.64 -22.96 -2.05
N LEU A 38 1.30 -22.65 -0.81
CA LEU A 38 -0.09 -22.56 -0.37
C LEU A 38 -0.72 -21.23 -0.78
N LYS A 39 -1.91 -21.29 -1.39
CA LYS A 39 -2.77 -20.13 -1.69
C LYS A 39 -3.77 -19.82 -0.58
N ILE A 40 -4.05 -20.80 0.28
CA ILE A 40 -4.92 -20.64 1.44
C ILE A 40 -4.14 -20.93 2.73
N PRO A 41 -4.42 -20.23 3.83
CA PRO A 41 -3.79 -20.52 5.12
C PRO A 41 -4.34 -21.82 5.70
N VAL A 42 -3.47 -22.58 6.37
CA VAL A 42 -3.82 -23.83 7.05
C VAL A 42 -3.79 -23.64 8.55
N PHE A 43 -4.95 -23.80 9.20
CA PHE A 43 -5.12 -23.49 10.62
C PHE A 43 -5.07 -24.71 11.54
N SER A 44 -5.43 -25.88 11.03
CA SER A 44 -5.59 -27.10 11.80
C SER A 44 -4.70 -28.22 11.26
N GLU A 45 -4.61 -29.32 12.02
CA GLU A 45 -3.94 -30.55 11.56
C GLU A 45 -4.69 -31.21 10.41
N LYS A 46 -6.03 -31.05 10.37
CA LYS A 46 -6.89 -31.50 9.28
C LYS A 46 -7.80 -30.34 8.89
N GLN A 47 -7.68 -29.86 7.66
CA GLN A 47 -8.51 -28.78 7.14
C GLN A 47 -9.32 -29.26 5.96
N MET A 48 -10.62 -28.96 5.97
CA MET A 48 -11.52 -29.37 4.90
C MET A 48 -11.66 -28.29 3.83
N VAL A 49 -11.67 -28.72 2.57
CA VAL A 49 -12.06 -27.93 1.40
C VAL A 49 -13.24 -28.65 0.76
N PHE A 50 -14.43 -28.06 0.89
CA PHE A 50 -15.66 -28.65 0.37
C PHE A 50 -15.80 -28.33 -1.11
N ILE A 51 -15.92 -29.36 -1.94
CA ILE A 51 -16.14 -29.26 -3.39
C ILE A 51 -17.62 -29.54 -3.66
N ILE A 52 -18.37 -28.45 -3.83
CA ILE A 52 -19.81 -28.45 -4.09
C ILE A 52 -20.02 -28.05 -5.55
N GLY A 53 -20.41 -29.01 -6.39
CA GLY A 53 -20.58 -28.79 -7.84
C GLY A 53 -19.30 -28.29 -8.53
N ARG A 54 -19.26 -27.01 -8.94
CA ARG A 54 -18.10 -26.36 -9.59
C ARG A 54 -17.35 -25.38 -8.67
N SER A 55 -17.76 -25.25 -7.41
CA SER A 55 -17.18 -24.30 -6.45
C SER A 55 -16.49 -25.03 -5.31
N ALA A 56 -15.30 -24.56 -4.95
CA ALA A 56 -14.58 -25.03 -3.77
C ALA A 56 -14.70 -23.97 -2.66
N ARG A 57 -15.08 -24.39 -1.45
CA ARG A 57 -15.16 -23.53 -0.28
C ARG A 57 -14.24 -24.05 0.83
N PRO A 58 -13.19 -23.31 1.22
CA PRO A 58 -12.40 -23.67 2.38
C PRO A 58 -13.25 -23.53 3.65
N GLU A 59 -12.97 -24.38 4.63
CA GLU A 59 -13.55 -24.29 5.98
C GLU A 59 -13.28 -22.91 6.60
N LEU A 60 -14.24 -22.37 7.36
CA LEU A 60 -14.11 -21.04 7.98
C LEU A 60 -12.90 -20.99 8.93
N PRO A 61 -12.11 -19.90 8.93
CA PRO A 61 -10.92 -19.82 9.75
C PRO A 61 -11.29 -19.76 11.25
N PRO A 62 -10.69 -20.61 12.10
CA PRO A 62 -10.78 -20.45 13.55
C PRO A 62 -9.98 -19.22 14.01
N THR A 63 -10.26 -18.70 15.21
CA THR A 63 -9.57 -17.57 15.85
C THR A 63 -8.11 -17.85 16.26
N SER A 64 -7.49 -18.92 15.75
CA SER A 64 -6.14 -19.37 16.10
C SER A 64 -5.10 -18.98 15.03
N THR A 65 -3.82 -18.95 15.43
CA THR A 65 -2.69 -18.72 14.52
C THR A 65 -2.57 -19.84 13.48
N ALA A 66 -2.41 -19.49 12.20
CA ALA A 66 -2.22 -20.45 11.12
C ALA A 66 -0.92 -21.26 11.29
N ARG A 67 -0.99 -22.57 11.08
CA ARG A 67 0.16 -23.49 11.02
C ARG A 67 0.98 -23.27 9.76
N PHE A 68 0.31 -23.02 8.64
CA PHE A 68 0.92 -22.59 7.39
C PHE A 68 0.25 -21.33 6.88
N LYS A 69 1.05 -20.33 6.52
CA LYS A 69 0.59 -19.05 5.97
C LYS A 69 0.49 -19.15 4.45
N VAL A 70 -0.27 -18.21 3.86
CA VAL A 70 -0.30 -18.05 2.40
C VAL A 70 1.10 -17.71 1.90
N GLY A 71 1.57 -18.45 0.90
CA GLY A 71 2.92 -18.33 0.34
C GLY A 71 3.98 -19.17 1.06
N ASP A 72 3.63 -19.93 2.11
CA ASP A 72 4.56 -20.92 2.67
C ASP A 72 4.77 -22.06 1.67
N GLN A 73 6.03 -22.50 1.56
CA GLN A 73 6.40 -23.63 0.71
C GLN A 73 6.18 -24.93 1.47
N VAL A 74 5.32 -25.79 0.93
CA VAL A 74 4.98 -27.10 1.49
C VAL A 74 5.36 -28.21 0.53
N ARG A 75 5.83 -29.34 1.07
CA ARG A 75 6.02 -30.58 0.33
C ARG A 75 4.80 -31.47 0.53
N ILE A 76 4.26 -32.02 -0.54
CA ILE A 76 3.23 -33.06 -0.47
C ILE A 76 3.92 -34.38 -0.10
N LEU A 77 3.63 -34.92 1.07
CA LEU A 77 4.22 -36.16 1.58
C LEU A 77 3.50 -37.41 1.08
N ALA A 78 2.16 -37.34 0.98
CA ALA A 78 1.35 -38.46 0.53
C ALA A 78 -0.01 -37.97 0.01
N LEU A 79 -0.59 -38.79 -0.86
CA LEU A 79 -1.91 -38.58 -1.45
C LEU A 79 -2.78 -39.82 -1.29
N ASP A 80 -3.89 -39.67 -0.57
CA ASP A 80 -4.82 -40.76 -0.26
C ASP A 80 -6.20 -40.47 -0.86
N PHE A 81 -6.72 -41.42 -1.65
CA PHE A 81 -8.08 -41.37 -2.21
C PHE A 81 -9.03 -42.16 -1.31
N GLY A 82 -10.01 -41.47 -0.74
CA GLY A 82 -11.08 -42.03 0.07
C GLY A 82 -12.31 -42.38 -0.76
N LYS A 83 -13.44 -42.59 -0.07
CA LYS A 83 -14.72 -42.89 -0.71
C LYS A 83 -15.35 -41.62 -1.31
N ASP A 84 -15.34 -40.52 -0.57
CA ASP A 84 -15.94 -39.22 -0.90
C ASP A 84 -14.94 -38.06 -0.69
N GLU A 85 -13.65 -38.36 -0.52
CA GLU A 85 -12.63 -37.37 -0.21
C GLU A 85 -11.27 -37.70 -0.83
N ILE A 86 -10.46 -36.67 -1.07
CA ILE A 86 -9.05 -36.80 -1.47
C ILE A 86 -8.19 -36.03 -0.48
N ARG A 87 -7.20 -36.69 0.11
CA ARG A 87 -6.40 -36.16 1.22
C ARG A 87 -4.96 -35.92 0.79
N PHE A 88 -4.50 -34.70 0.99
CA PHE A 88 -3.11 -34.29 0.78
C PHE A 88 -2.43 -34.12 2.13
N LYS A 89 -1.46 -34.98 2.43
CA LYS A 89 -0.57 -34.78 3.58
C LYS A 89 0.52 -33.81 3.18
N VAL A 90 0.60 -32.68 3.85
CA VAL A 90 1.54 -31.60 3.56
C VAL A 90 2.47 -31.37 4.75
N SER A 91 3.71 -30.99 4.49
CA SER A 91 4.68 -30.60 5.52
C SER A 91 5.51 -29.42 5.03
N GLY A 92 5.86 -28.52 5.94
CA GLY A 92 6.75 -27.41 5.62
C GLY A 92 8.17 -27.90 5.36
N ILE A 93 8.88 -27.21 4.47
CA ILE A 93 10.27 -27.56 4.14
C ILE A 93 11.23 -27.30 5.31
N GLN A 94 10.88 -26.38 6.22
CA GLN A 94 11.66 -26.04 7.41
C GLN A 94 10.91 -26.42 8.69
N GLY A 95 11.00 -27.69 9.10
CA GLY A 95 10.66 -28.13 10.47
C GLY A 95 9.22 -27.94 10.96
N ALA A 96 8.27 -27.61 10.07
CA ALA A 96 6.86 -27.42 10.44
C ALA A 96 6.13 -28.76 10.60
N VAL A 97 5.25 -28.83 11.60
CA VAL A 97 4.40 -29.99 11.89
C VAL A 97 3.52 -30.31 10.67
N PRO A 98 3.41 -31.58 10.23
CA PRO A 98 2.58 -31.94 9.10
C PRO A 98 1.10 -31.58 9.33
N ALA A 99 0.40 -31.28 8.24
CA ALA A 99 -1.04 -31.07 8.20
C ALA A 99 -1.66 -31.85 7.02
N GLU A 100 -2.97 -32.04 7.05
CA GLU A 100 -3.73 -32.77 6.05
C GLU A 100 -4.80 -31.83 5.47
N ILE A 101 -4.74 -31.61 4.16
CA ILE A 101 -5.76 -30.85 3.42
C ILE A 101 -6.69 -31.87 2.78
N ILE A 102 -7.97 -31.84 3.16
CA ILE A 102 -8.98 -32.83 2.79
C ILE A 102 -9.97 -32.18 1.82
N PHE A 103 -9.93 -32.59 0.56
CA PHE A 103 -10.91 -32.18 -0.44
C PHE A 103 -12.11 -33.11 -0.36
N LYS A 104 -13.23 -32.61 0.19
CA LYS A 104 -14.44 -33.39 0.41
C LYS A 104 -15.48 -33.12 -0.67
N PHE A 105 -16.04 -34.17 -1.25
CA PHE A 105 -17.04 -34.11 -2.31
C PHE A 105 -18.45 -34.34 -1.76
N ASP A 106 -19.46 -33.84 -2.46
CA ASP A 106 -20.88 -34.03 -2.10
C ASP A 106 -21.39 -35.47 -2.31
N GLY A 107 -20.59 -36.33 -2.94
CA GLY A 107 -20.96 -37.72 -3.20
C GLY A 107 -19.72 -38.61 -3.38
N ASP A 108 -19.96 -39.92 -3.41
CA ASP A 108 -18.91 -40.91 -3.61
C ASP A 108 -18.14 -40.63 -4.90
N LEU A 109 -16.82 -40.75 -4.82
CA LEU A 109 -15.94 -40.73 -5.97
C LEU A 109 -16.26 -41.91 -6.88
N LEU A 110 -16.31 -41.63 -8.19
CA LEU A 110 -16.62 -42.62 -9.24
C LEU A 110 -15.39 -42.93 -10.08
N ASP A 111 -15.32 -44.13 -10.64
CA ASP A 111 -14.10 -44.72 -11.25
C ASP A 111 -13.51 -43.83 -12.36
N HIS A 112 -14.37 -43.22 -13.17
CA HIS A 112 -14.00 -42.29 -14.24
C HIS A 112 -13.82 -40.81 -13.79
N PHE A 113 -13.99 -40.55 -12.49
CA PHE A 113 -13.82 -39.27 -11.80
C PHE A 113 -14.46 -38.06 -12.53
N PRO A 114 -15.80 -37.98 -12.63
CA PRO A 114 -16.47 -36.92 -13.39
C PRO A 114 -16.24 -35.52 -12.80
N ASN A 115 -15.97 -35.45 -11.49
CA ASN A 115 -15.68 -34.20 -10.78
C ASN A 115 -14.22 -33.74 -10.94
N ARG A 116 -13.43 -34.39 -11.81
CA ARG A 116 -12.01 -34.07 -12.05
C ARG A 116 -11.78 -32.58 -12.29
N GLN A 117 -12.57 -31.94 -13.15
CA GLN A 117 -12.41 -30.51 -13.46
C GLN A 117 -12.66 -29.62 -12.23
N ALA A 118 -13.66 -29.93 -11.41
CA ALA A 118 -13.95 -29.16 -10.20
C ALA A 118 -12.85 -29.37 -9.13
N PHE A 119 -12.33 -30.59 -9.04
CA PHE A 119 -11.19 -30.91 -8.19
C PHE A 119 -9.90 -30.22 -8.64
N ASP A 120 -9.58 -30.22 -9.93
CA ASP A 120 -8.41 -29.53 -10.47
C ASP A 120 -8.49 -28.02 -10.24
N ALA A 121 -9.69 -27.43 -10.37
CA ALA A 121 -9.92 -26.03 -10.02
C ALA A 121 -9.73 -25.77 -8.51
N ALA A 122 -10.21 -26.67 -7.64
CA ALA A 122 -10.00 -26.60 -6.20
C ALA A 122 -8.52 -26.74 -5.82
N LEU A 123 -7.79 -27.64 -6.47
CA LEU A 123 -6.35 -27.82 -6.32
C LEU A 123 -5.60 -26.57 -6.75
N ALA A 124 -5.93 -26.00 -7.91
CA ALA A 124 -5.32 -24.76 -8.40
C ALA A 124 -5.66 -23.54 -7.53
N ALA A 125 -6.79 -23.56 -6.81
CA ALA A 125 -7.15 -22.55 -5.83
C ALA A 125 -6.41 -22.73 -4.49
N THR A 126 -5.98 -23.95 -4.17
CA THR A 126 -5.33 -24.32 -2.90
C THR A 126 -3.80 -24.26 -3.00
N PHE A 127 -3.24 -24.66 -4.15
CA PHE A 127 -1.81 -24.74 -4.44
C PHE A 127 -1.44 -23.94 -5.70
N THR A 128 -0.19 -23.48 -5.78
CA THR A 128 0.42 -23.09 -7.06
C THR A 128 1.36 -24.17 -7.54
N GLU A 129 1.26 -24.52 -8.83
CA GLU A 129 2.36 -25.17 -9.53
C GLU A 129 3.53 -24.19 -9.60
N GLY A 130 4.69 -24.64 -9.16
CA GLY A 130 5.78 -23.76 -8.74
C GLY A 130 6.35 -22.84 -9.82
N LEU A 131 6.87 -21.69 -9.33
CA LEU A 131 7.79 -20.74 -9.96
C LEU A 131 7.23 -19.74 -10.95
N LYS A 132 6.34 -18.84 -10.49
CA LYS A 132 6.43 -17.42 -10.86
C LYS A 132 6.10 -16.52 -9.68
N TYR A 133 7.07 -15.69 -9.28
CA TYR A 133 6.87 -14.63 -8.28
C TYR A 133 5.79 -13.63 -8.74
N SER A 134 5.67 -13.39 -10.06
CA SER A 134 4.63 -12.52 -10.64
C SER A 134 3.23 -13.00 -10.33
N ASP A 135 2.99 -14.32 -10.44
CA ASP A 135 1.66 -14.90 -10.26
C ASP A 135 1.27 -14.93 -8.77
N LEU A 136 2.28 -14.95 -7.89
CA LEU A 136 2.13 -14.90 -6.44
C LEU A 136 1.80 -13.46 -5.98
N ASP A 137 2.45 -12.45 -6.57
CA ASP A 137 2.13 -11.04 -6.31
C ASP A 137 0.79 -10.64 -6.92
N GLU A 138 0.45 -11.18 -8.10
CA GLU A 138 -0.85 -10.97 -8.74
C GLU A 138 -2.00 -11.64 -7.96
N ALA A 139 -1.78 -12.83 -7.40
CA ALA A 139 -2.75 -13.49 -6.52
C ALA A 139 -2.93 -12.74 -5.18
N LYS A 140 -1.83 -12.26 -4.57
CA LYS A 140 -1.88 -11.41 -3.36
C LYS A 140 -2.63 -10.10 -3.63
N ARG A 141 -2.34 -9.48 -4.78
CA ARG A 141 -3.02 -8.26 -5.24
C ARG A 141 -4.51 -8.51 -5.45
N GLY A 142 -4.88 -9.57 -6.17
CA GLY A 142 -6.27 -9.93 -6.44
C GLY A 142 -7.06 -10.22 -5.16
N TYR A 143 -6.48 -10.93 -4.20
CA TYR A 143 -7.12 -11.15 -2.89
C TYR A 143 -7.32 -9.85 -2.11
N ALA A 144 -6.30 -8.99 -2.06
CA ALA A 144 -6.39 -7.70 -1.36
C ALA A 144 -7.41 -6.75 -2.00
N GLU A 145 -7.47 -6.71 -3.34
CA GLU A 145 -8.45 -5.93 -4.10
C GLU A 145 -9.89 -6.43 -3.85
N GLN A 146 -10.07 -7.75 -3.80
CA GLN A 146 -11.38 -8.36 -3.57
C GLN A 146 -11.88 -8.13 -2.14
N GLU A 147 -11.01 -8.26 -1.13
CA GLU A 147 -11.34 -7.93 0.26
C GLU A 147 -11.62 -6.43 0.45
N PHE A 148 -10.84 -5.57 -0.20
CA PHE A 148 -11.10 -4.14 -0.19
C PHE A 148 -12.46 -3.79 -0.80
N GLU A 149 -12.82 -4.38 -1.95
CA GLU A 149 -14.13 -4.19 -2.57
C GLU A 149 -15.27 -4.77 -1.72
N ASN A 150 -15.06 -5.90 -1.04
CA ASN A 150 -16.03 -6.44 -0.09
C ASN A 150 -16.27 -5.49 1.09
N ILE A 151 -15.21 -4.86 1.62
CA ILE A 151 -15.30 -3.87 2.69
C ILE A 151 -16.00 -2.60 2.21
N VAL A 152 -15.62 -2.06 1.04
CA VAL A 152 -16.25 -0.85 0.47
C VAL A 152 -17.73 -1.09 0.20
N ARG A 153 -18.09 -2.25 -0.34
CA ARG A 153 -19.49 -2.65 -0.58
C ARG A 153 -20.23 -2.87 0.74
N GLY A 154 -19.60 -3.50 1.72
CA GLY A 154 -20.12 -3.69 3.07
C GLY A 154 -20.43 -2.35 3.74
N ILE A 155 -19.49 -1.41 3.73
CA ILE A 155 -19.67 -0.05 4.26
C ILE A 155 -20.76 0.69 3.48
N ALA A 156 -20.72 0.68 2.15
CA ALA A 156 -21.74 1.35 1.31
C ALA A 156 -23.15 0.80 1.56
N SER A 157 -23.30 -0.53 1.67
CA SER A 157 -24.59 -1.18 1.97
C SER A 157 -25.08 -0.91 3.40
N THR A 158 -24.17 -0.80 4.36
CA THR A 158 -24.48 -0.60 5.78
C THR A 158 -24.73 0.88 6.12
N THR A 159 -24.10 1.81 5.39
CA THR A 159 -24.22 3.26 5.61
C THR A 159 -25.15 3.97 4.62
N GLY A 160 -25.63 3.27 3.58
CA GLY A 160 -26.43 3.87 2.50
C GLY A 160 -25.68 4.88 1.63
N ALA A 161 -24.37 5.04 1.82
CA ALA A 161 -23.53 5.98 1.10
C ALA A 161 -23.11 5.42 -0.27
N SER A 162 -22.89 6.31 -1.25
CA SER A 162 -22.41 5.90 -2.57
C SER A 162 -20.98 5.38 -2.51
N ARG A 163 -20.64 4.47 -3.42
CA ARG A 163 -19.30 3.87 -3.54
C ARG A 163 -18.20 4.92 -3.64
N GLU A 164 -18.38 5.96 -4.47
CA GLU A 164 -17.39 7.05 -4.58
C GLU A 164 -17.18 7.80 -3.27
N PHE A 165 -18.24 8.01 -2.47
CA PHE A 165 -18.11 8.71 -1.20
C PHE A 165 -17.28 7.91 -0.19
N VAL A 166 -17.55 6.61 -0.09
CA VAL A 166 -16.78 5.69 0.78
C VAL A 166 -15.32 5.65 0.34
N LEU A 167 -15.05 5.46 -0.96
CA LEU A 167 -13.70 5.44 -1.51
C LEU A 167 -12.95 6.75 -1.24
N LYS A 168 -13.58 7.91 -1.45
CA LYS A 168 -12.96 9.22 -1.20
C LYS A 168 -12.64 9.44 0.28
N SER A 169 -13.53 8.99 1.17
CA SER A 169 -13.34 9.08 2.63
C SER A 169 -12.23 8.14 3.15
N MET A 170 -12.09 6.96 2.54
CA MET A 170 -11.09 5.96 2.93
C MET A 170 -9.72 6.26 2.30
N ALA A 171 -9.68 6.74 1.06
CA ALA A 171 -8.44 7.09 0.36
C ALA A 171 -7.58 8.06 1.18
N GLY A 172 -8.18 9.11 1.75
CA GLY A 172 -7.48 10.07 2.59
C GLY A 172 -6.91 9.51 3.90
N ARG A 173 -7.29 8.30 4.32
CA ARG A 173 -6.81 7.64 5.54
C ARG A 173 -5.83 6.49 5.28
N LEU A 174 -5.64 6.10 4.03
CA LEU A 174 -4.70 5.05 3.65
C LEU A 174 -3.28 5.62 3.56
N PRO A 175 -2.31 5.15 4.36
CA PRO A 175 -0.94 5.67 4.35
C PRO A 175 -0.29 5.59 2.96
N ALA A 176 -0.46 4.46 2.27
CA ALA A 176 0.07 4.27 0.92
C ALA A 176 -0.49 5.29 -0.10
N TYR A 177 -1.72 5.76 0.07
CA TYR A 177 -2.30 6.80 -0.79
C TYR A 177 -1.74 8.19 -0.46
N GLN A 178 -1.53 8.50 0.83
CA GLN A 178 -0.87 9.74 1.24
C GLN A 178 0.59 9.79 0.79
N ASP A 179 1.30 8.67 0.85
CA ASP A 179 2.67 8.54 0.37
C ASP A 179 2.72 8.70 -1.16
N ALA A 180 1.80 8.07 -1.89
CA ALA A 180 1.68 8.27 -3.34
C ALA A 180 1.41 9.74 -3.71
N LEU A 181 0.59 10.46 -2.92
CA LEU A 181 0.37 11.90 -3.13
C LEU A 181 1.64 12.73 -2.87
N ARG A 182 2.43 12.39 -1.85
CA ARG A 182 3.72 13.05 -1.59
C ARG A 182 4.73 12.76 -2.69
N ASP A 183 4.76 11.53 -3.19
CA ASP A 183 5.64 11.14 -4.29
C ASP A 183 5.26 11.86 -5.58
N ILE A 184 3.96 12.04 -5.86
CA ILE A 184 3.48 12.86 -6.98
C ILE A 184 3.97 14.31 -6.86
N GLU A 185 3.88 14.92 -5.67
CA GLU A 185 4.36 16.30 -5.47
C GLU A 185 5.89 16.39 -5.62
N ASN A 186 6.64 15.43 -5.04
CA ASN A 186 8.09 15.35 -5.19
C ASN A 186 8.51 15.17 -6.66
N LEU A 187 7.82 14.29 -7.40
CA LEU A 187 8.05 14.07 -8.83
C LEU A 187 7.75 15.33 -9.64
N LYS A 188 6.70 16.07 -9.29
CA LYS A 188 6.37 17.34 -9.92
C LYS A 188 7.45 18.40 -9.68
N THR A 189 7.93 18.53 -8.44
CA THR A 189 9.05 19.44 -8.12
C THR A 189 10.30 19.05 -8.92
N ARG A 190 10.64 17.76 -8.95
CA ARG A 190 11.81 17.26 -9.69
C ARG A 190 11.66 17.47 -11.20
N SER A 191 10.47 17.24 -11.76
CA SER A 191 10.16 17.51 -13.16
C SER A 191 10.31 19.00 -13.50
N GLN A 192 9.87 19.89 -12.61
CA GLN A 192 10.01 21.33 -12.79
C GLN A 192 11.48 21.76 -12.73
N GLU A 193 12.27 21.19 -11.82
CA GLU A 193 13.70 21.44 -11.72
C GLU A 193 14.47 20.93 -12.95
N THR A 194 14.18 19.72 -13.43
CA THR A 194 14.76 19.21 -14.68
C THR A 194 14.39 20.08 -15.88
N THR A 195 13.15 20.61 -15.93
CA THR A 195 12.73 21.54 -16.99
C THR A 195 13.52 22.84 -16.95
N ASN A 196 13.79 23.37 -15.75
CA ASN A 196 14.62 24.56 -15.56
C ASN A 196 16.07 24.30 -15.99
N GLN A 197 16.65 23.15 -15.59
CA GLN A 197 17.99 22.75 -16.01
C GLN A 197 18.10 22.60 -17.52
N LEU A 198 17.11 21.98 -18.17
CA LEU A 198 17.07 21.85 -19.63
C LEU A 198 17.02 23.23 -20.31
N THR A 199 16.23 24.15 -19.78
CA THR A 199 16.12 25.51 -20.32
C THR A 199 17.45 26.27 -20.17
N GLN A 200 18.13 26.11 -19.04
CA GLN A 200 19.44 26.70 -18.80
C GLN A 200 20.50 26.11 -19.74
N ALA A 201 20.55 24.79 -19.88
CA ALA A 201 21.46 24.11 -20.78
C ALA A 201 21.23 24.51 -22.25
N GLN A 202 19.96 24.67 -22.67
CA GLN A 202 19.65 25.20 -24.00
C GLN A 202 20.12 26.64 -24.20
N ALA A 203 20.02 27.49 -23.17
CA ALA A 203 20.53 28.86 -23.23
C ALA A 203 22.07 28.90 -23.31
N GLU A 204 22.76 28.05 -22.55
CA GLU A 204 24.22 27.90 -22.62
C GLU A 204 24.68 27.38 -23.98
N ASN A 205 23.99 26.38 -24.56
CA ASN A 205 24.28 25.88 -25.91
C ASN A 205 24.17 26.99 -26.96
N ARG A 206 23.13 27.84 -26.89
CA ARG A 206 22.98 28.98 -27.81
C ARG A 206 24.11 30.00 -27.65
N ARG A 207 24.60 30.22 -26.42
CA ARG A 207 25.76 31.08 -26.17
C ARG A 207 27.02 30.48 -26.78
N GLN A 208 27.29 29.21 -26.54
CA GLN A 208 28.44 28.50 -27.11
C GLN A 208 28.41 28.48 -28.64
N GLU A 209 27.24 28.24 -29.26
CA GLU A 209 27.09 28.35 -30.72
C GLU A 209 27.42 29.77 -31.23
N SER A 210 27.04 30.81 -30.49
CA SER A 210 27.35 32.19 -30.86
C SER A 210 28.86 32.49 -30.75
N GLU A 211 29.52 31.98 -29.71
CA GLU A 211 30.97 32.09 -29.52
C GLU A 211 31.73 31.34 -30.61
N LEU A 212 31.30 30.12 -30.97
CA LEU A 212 31.89 29.35 -32.06
C LEU A 212 31.79 30.08 -33.40
N LYS A 213 30.64 30.71 -33.70
CA LYS A 213 30.49 31.53 -34.91
C LYS A 213 31.42 32.74 -34.92
N GLN A 214 31.60 33.39 -33.76
CA GLN A 214 32.55 34.50 -33.63
C GLN A 214 33.99 34.04 -33.86
N GLN A 215 34.41 32.94 -33.23
CA GLN A 215 35.75 32.36 -33.41
C GLN A 215 35.99 31.92 -34.86
N GLN A 216 35.00 31.33 -35.53
CA GLN A 216 35.09 30.98 -36.95
C GLN A 216 35.28 32.23 -37.83
N ALA A 217 34.57 33.32 -37.54
CA ALA A 217 34.74 34.59 -38.25
C ALA A 217 36.13 35.20 -38.00
N GLU A 218 36.67 35.07 -36.79
CA GLU A 218 38.02 35.53 -36.45
C GLU A 218 39.11 34.70 -37.15
N LEU A 219 38.97 33.37 -37.17
CA LEU A 219 39.85 32.48 -37.93
C LEU A 219 39.84 32.81 -39.42
N ALA A 220 38.67 33.07 -40.00
CA ALA A 220 38.58 33.49 -41.40
C ALA A 220 39.31 34.81 -41.66
N ARG A 221 39.18 35.78 -40.75
CA ARG A 221 39.93 37.06 -40.83
C ARG A 221 41.43 36.83 -40.72
N LEU A 222 41.90 36.05 -39.75
CA LEU A 222 43.32 35.74 -39.57
C LEU A 222 43.90 35.00 -40.79
N LYS A 223 43.15 34.07 -41.38
CA LYS A 223 43.54 33.37 -42.60
C LYS A 223 43.70 34.32 -43.78
N ASN A 224 42.77 35.25 -43.96
CA ASN A 224 42.87 36.29 -45.01
C ASN A 224 44.07 37.21 -44.78
N LEU A 225 44.33 37.59 -43.52
CA LEU A 225 45.46 38.42 -43.15
C LEU A 225 46.79 37.71 -43.41
N ASN A 226 46.88 36.42 -43.08
CA ASN A 226 48.04 35.59 -43.35
C ASN A 226 48.28 35.39 -44.86
N ALA A 227 47.23 35.18 -45.65
CA ALA A 227 47.33 35.12 -47.11
C ALA A 227 47.88 36.43 -47.70
N GLY A 228 47.40 37.59 -47.21
CA GLY A 228 47.94 38.89 -47.63
C GLY A 228 49.38 39.13 -47.18
N LEU A 229 49.79 38.60 -46.02
CA LEU A 229 51.19 38.63 -45.60
C LEU A 229 52.07 37.72 -46.47
N GLN A 230 51.60 36.54 -46.84
CA GLN A 230 52.32 35.63 -47.74
C GLN A 230 52.53 36.28 -49.11
N GLU A 231 51.50 36.93 -49.68
CA GLU A 231 51.62 37.66 -50.94
C GLU A 231 52.66 38.79 -50.86
N LYS A 232 52.73 39.49 -49.73
CA LYS A 232 53.78 40.48 -49.46
C LYS A 232 55.17 39.86 -49.36
N ILE A 233 55.31 38.69 -48.73
CA ILE A 233 56.58 37.95 -48.65
C ILE A 233 57.03 37.51 -50.05
N ASP A 234 56.12 36.97 -50.86
CA ASP A 234 56.42 36.49 -52.21
C ASP A 234 56.83 37.65 -53.13
N SER A 235 56.11 38.77 -53.08
CA SER A 235 56.46 39.97 -53.83
C SER A 235 57.80 40.58 -53.39
N SER A 236 58.08 40.64 -52.09
CA SER A 236 59.37 41.08 -51.56
C SER A 236 60.50 40.12 -51.96
N SER A 237 60.26 38.81 -51.92
CA SER A 237 61.23 37.79 -52.35
C SER A 237 61.54 37.89 -53.85
N ALA A 238 60.54 38.16 -54.67
CA ALA A 238 60.73 38.43 -56.10
C ALA A 238 61.55 39.71 -56.33
N GLN A 239 61.32 40.77 -55.56
CA GLN A 239 62.15 41.98 -55.59
C GLN A 239 63.60 41.68 -55.18
N LEU A 240 63.82 40.93 -54.10
CA LEU A 240 65.15 40.49 -53.68
C LEU A 240 65.85 39.65 -54.76
N GLY A 241 65.11 38.77 -55.45
CA GLY A 241 65.62 38.00 -56.58
C GLY A 241 66.13 38.91 -57.71
N ARG A 242 65.34 39.91 -58.11
CA ARG A 242 65.75 40.89 -59.12
C ARG A 242 67.02 41.65 -58.70
N VAL A 243 67.05 42.14 -57.47
CA VAL A 243 68.23 42.83 -56.93
C VAL A 243 69.45 41.91 -56.85
N SER A 244 69.25 40.63 -56.51
CA SER A 244 70.32 39.62 -56.51
C SER A 244 70.88 39.37 -57.90
N ASP A 245 70.02 39.30 -58.92
CA ASP A 245 70.44 39.08 -60.30
C ASP A 245 71.12 40.34 -60.88
N GLU A 246 70.65 41.54 -60.53
CA GLU A 246 71.36 42.80 -60.80
C GLU A 246 72.75 42.81 -60.15
N LEU A 247 72.86 42.36 -58.89
CA LEU A 247 74.15 42.24 -58.19
C LEU A 247 75.07 41.21 -58.87
N LYS A 248 74.54 40.06 -59.30
CA LYS A 248 75.31 39.05 -60.06
C LYS A 248 75.77 39.60 -61.40
N ALA A 249 74.93 40.33 -62.11
CA ALA A 249 75.31 40.99 -63.36
C ALA A 249 76.43 42.01 -63.13
N ALA A 250 76.32 42.83 -62.09
CA ALA A 250 77.37 43.78 -61.70
C ALA A 250 78.68 43.07 -61.30
N ARG A 251 78.61 41.96 -60.55
CA ARG A 251 79.76 41.10 -60.23
C ARG A 251 80.35 40.45 -61.47
N GLY A 252 79.54 39.97 -62.40
CA GLY A 252 79.98 39.40 -63.67
C GLY A 252 80.75 40.43 -64.50
N ALA A 253 80.23 41.66 -64.59
CA ALA A 253 80.96 42.78 -65.19
C ALA A 253 82.32 43.02 -64.49
N THR A 254 82.33 43.02 -63.15
CA THR A 254 83.55 43.14 -62.34
C THR A 254 84.55 42.01 -62.59
N GLN A 255 84.09 40.76 -62.66
CA GLN A 255 84.92 39.59 -62.93
C GLN A 255 85.43 39.58 -64.37
N THR A 256 84.69 40.17 -65.31
CA THR A 256 85.15 40.38 -66.69
C THR A 256 86.31 41.37 -66.70
N TYR A 257 86.22 42.49 -65.98
CA TYR A 257 87.36 43.39 -65.76
C TYR A 257 88.54 42.68 -65.06
N GLN A 258 88.26 41.82 -64.08
CA GLN A 258 89.30 41.04 -63.41
C GLN A 258 89.94 40.00 -64.34
N SER A 259 89.18 39.38 -65.24
CA SER A 259 89.70 38.44 -66.24
C SER A 259 90.55 39.14 -67.30
N GLN A 260 90.25 40.40 -67.63
CA GLN A 260 91.11 41.25 -68.46
C GLN A 260 92.43 41.55 -67.74
N LEU A 261 92.39 41.83 -66.43
CA LEU A 261 93.57 41.90 -65.55
C LEU A 261 94.32 40.56 -65.46
N THR A 262 93.61 39.43 -65.41
CA THR A 262 94.21 38.10 -65.28
C THR A 262 94.82 37.64 -66.61
N ASN A 263 94.26 37.99 -67.76
CA ASN A 263 94.87 37.73 -69.07
C ASN A 263 96.13 38.59 -69.27
N LEU A 264 96.16 39.80 -68.73
CA LEU A 264 97.38 40.61 -68.56
C LEU A 264 98.41 39.94 -67.63
N GLN A 265 97.97 39.15 -66.66
CA GLN A 265 98.83 38.38 -65.75
C GLN A 265 99.24 37.01 -66.31
N ARG A 266 98.43 36.41 -67.19
CA ARG A 266 98.64 35.11 -67.82
C ARG A 266 99.62 35.20 -69.00
N SER A 267 99.74 36.37 -69.64
CA SER A 267 100.87 36.68 -70.52
C SER A 267 102.22 36.77 -69.76
N LEU A 268 102.18 37.04 -68.45
CA LEU A 268 103.37 37.10 -67.59
C LEU A 268 103.80 35.72 -67.03
N ASN A 269 102.93 34.70 -67.03
CA ASN A 269 103.16 33.44 -66.29
C ASN A 269 103.02 32.17 -67.15
N LEU A 270 103.82 32.08 -68.21
CA LEU A 270 104.26 30.79 -68.78
C LEU A 270 105.24 30.12 -67.79
N LYS A 271 104.99 28.84 -67.44
CA LYS A 271 105.84 27.85 -66.69
C LYS A 271 105.32 27.51 -65.27
N VAL A 272 104.32 26.62 -65.10
CA VAL A 272 104.38 25.13 -65.09
C VAL A 272 105.10 24.58 -63.85
N ASP A 273 104.37 24.23 -62.78
CA ASP A 273 104.72 23.16 -61.80
C ASP A 273 103.61 22.75 -60.79
N GLU A 274 102.45 23.43 -60.71
CA GLU A 274 101.39 23.12 -59.70
C GLU A 274 100.46 21.93 -60.03
N ASN A 275 100.54 21.31 -61.21
CA ASN A 275 99.52 20.36 -61.70
C ASN A 275 99.58 18.93 -61.12
N ARG A 276 100.67 18.53 -60.44
CA ARG A 276 100.85 17.14 -59.97
C ARG A 276 100.28 16.89 -58.57
N ASP A 277 100.23 17.93 -57.71
CA ASP A 277 99.69 17.82 -56.34
C ASP A 277 98.16 17.84 -56.29
N MET A 278 97.52 18.54 -57.23
CA MET A 278 96.05 18.58 -57.34
C MET A 278 95.42 17.22 -57.63
N ALA A 279 96.05 16.37 -58.45
CA ALA A 279 95.49 15.07 -58.81
C ALA A 279 95.43 14.10 -57.62
N SER A 280 96.43 14.17 -56.72
CA SER A 280 96.49 13.42 -55.47
C SER A 280 95.35 13.82 -54.53
N GLN A 281 95.17 15.13 -54.32
CA GLN A 281 94.12 15.67 -53.45
C GLN A 281 92.71 15.35 -53.97
N ILE A 282 92.52 15.30 -55.30
CA ILE A 282 91.24 14.90 -55.92
C ILE A 282 90.92 13.42 -55.62
N GLY A 283 91.93 12.54 -55.58
CA GLY A 283 91.76 11.13 -55.23
C GLY A 283 91.30 10.93 -53.78
N ASP A 284 91.95 11.61 -52.84
CA ASP A 284 91.58 11.57 -51.41
C ASP A 284 90.18 12.16 -51.18
N LEU A 285 89.87 13.28 -51.84
CA LEU A 285 88.53 13.88 -51.82
C LEU A 285 87.46 12.92 -52.33
N ALA A 286 87.72 12.18 -53.40
CA ALA A 286 86.77 11.21 -53.93
C ALA A 286 86.50 10.08 -52.91
N GLN A 287 87.53 9.63 -52.20
CA GLN A 287 87.40 8.57 -51.18
C GLN A 287 86.62 9.07 -49.95
N VAL A 288 86.89 10.29 -49.49
CA VAL A 288 86.14 10.95 -48.40
C VAL A 288 84.68 11.17 -48.79
N THR A 289 84.42 11.62 -50.03
CA THR A 289 83.06 11.82 -50.54
C THR A 289 82.27 10.52 -50.56
N LYS A 290 82.91 9.41 -50.97
CA LYS A 290 82.29 8.09 -50.98
C LYS A 290 81.95 7.58 -49.57
N LYS A 291 82.81 7.87 -48.59
CA LYS A 291 82.55 7.57 -47.17
C LYS A 291 81.38 8.39 -46.62
N LEU A 292 81.39 9.71 -46.86
CA LEU A 292 80.30 10.62 -46.47
C LEU A 292 78.95 10.19 -47.07
N GLN A 293 78.94 9.75 -48.33
CA GLN A 293 77.72 9.25 -48.96
C GLN A 293 77.17 8.02 -48.23
N LYS A 294 78.03 7.07 -47.89
CA LYS A 294 77.63 5.84 -47.18
C LYS A 294 77.13 6.13 -45.75
N ASP A 295 77.79 7.05 -45.05
CA ASP A 295 77.37 7.49 -43.71
C ASP A 295 76.01 8.22 -43.79
N ASN A 296 75.78 9.01 -44.83
CA ASN A 296 74.51 9.71 -45.05
C ASN A 296 73.34 8.73 -45.35
N GLU A 297 73.60 7.68 -46.13
CA GLU A 297 72.63 6.59 -46.36
C GLU A 297 72.25 5.88 -45.05
N ALA A 298 73.25 5.57 -44.20
CA ALA A 298 73.02 4.94 -42.90
C ALA A 298 72.23 5.83 -41.93
N LEU A 299 72.57 7.12 -41.86
CA LEU A 299 71.85 8.11 -41.06
C LEU A 299 70.41 8.29 -41.55
N THR A 300 70.18 8.26 -42.87
CA THR A 300 68.84 8.33 -43.45
C THR A 300 67.98 7.13 -43.01
N GLY A 301 68.57 5.92 -43.00
CA GLY A 301 67.91 4.71 -42.51
C GLY A 301 67.58 4.75 -41.02
N GLN A 302 68.45 5.31 -40.18
CA GLN A 302 68.14 5.53 -38.77
C GLN A 302 67.01 6.56 -38.59
N ASN A 303 67.02 7.63 -39.38
CA ASN A 303 66.01 8.69 -39.29
C ASN A 303 64.61 8.18 -39.67
N THR A 304 64.50 7.32 -40.68
CA THR A 304 63.21 6.69 -41.04
C THR A 304 62.73 5.72 -39.97
N SER A 305 63.62 4.93 -39.36
CA SER A 305 63.25 4.05 -38.24
C SER A 305 62.83 4.84 -37.00
N LEU A 306 63.49 5.94 -36.68
CA LEU A 306 63.11 6.78 -35.54
C LEU A 306 61.74 7.43 -35.78
N ARG A 307 61.48 7.92 -36.99
CA ARG A 307 60.16 8.48 -37.35
C ARG A 307 59.04 7.45 -37.16
N SER A 308 59.22 6.20 -37.58
CA SER A 308 58.19 5.17 -37.39
C SER A 308 57.97 4.82 -35.92
N THR A 309 59.02 4.82 -35.09
CA THR A 309 58.86 4.61 -33.64
C THR A 309 58.13 5.77 -32.96
N VAL A 310 58.39 7.02 -33.35
CA VAL A 310 57.69 8.19 -32.82
C VAL A 310 56.21 8.14 -33.20
N GLU A 311 55.89 7.82 -34.46
CA GLU A 311 54.51 7.70 -34.93
C GLU A 311 53.74 6.59 -34.18
N ASN A 312 54.38 5.43 -33.94
CA ASN A 312 53.79 4.36 -33.15
C ASN A 312 53.56 4.76 -31.68
N LEU A 313 54.49 5.50 -31.07
CA LEU A 313 54.33 6.01 -29.70
C LEU A 313 53.22 7.06 -29.62
N GLU A 314 53.10 7.96 -30.61
CA GLU A 314 52.01 8.93 -30.68
C GLU A 314 50.66 8.25 -30.81
N ASN A 315 50.54 7.23 -31.66
CA ASN A 315 49.31 6.46 -31.83
C ASN A 315 48.92 5.70 -30.56
N ASN A 316 49.90 5.07 -29.89
CA ASN A 316 49.66 4.41 -28.60
C ASN A 316 49.25 5.40 -27.51
N SER A 317 49.88 6.58 -27.46
CA SER A 317 49.51 7.63 -26.51
C SER A 317 48.09 8.11 -26.74
N LYS A 318 47.68 8.35 -28.00
CA LYS A 318 46.29 8.73 -28.33
C LYS A 318 45.29 7.67 -27.88
N ARG A 319 45.60 6.39 -28.10
CA ARG A 319 44.74 5.28 -27.69
C ARG A 319 44.59 5.20 -26.17
N LEU A 320 45.70 5.29 -25.43
CA LEU A 320 45.68 5.28 -23.97
C LEU A 320 44.91 6.48 -23.40
N THR A 321 45.02 7.66 -24.00
CA THR A 321 44.22 8.82 -23.60
C THR A 321 42.72 8.56 -23.78
N GLY A 322 42.32 7.94 -24.90
CA GLY A 322 40.93 7.53 -25.12
C GLY A 322 40.42 6.54 -24.07
N GLU A 323 41.20 5.49 -23.77
CA GLU A 323 40.86 4.51 -22.73
C GLU A 323 40.72 5.16 -21.34
N VAL A 324 41.58 6.13 -21.01
CA VAL A 324 41.49 6.88 -19.75
C VAL A 324 40.20 7.69 -19.68
N ASP A 325 39.78 8.33 -20.77
CA ASP A 325 38.55 9.12 -20.79
C ASP A 325 37.30 8.23 -20.73
N ASP A 326 37.30 7.07 -21.39
CA ASP A 326 36.24 6.06 -21.27
C ASP A 326 36.14 5.53 -19.83
N LEU A 327 37.27 5.24 -19.18
CA LEU A 327 37.31 4.81 -17.78
C LEU A 327 36.81 5.90 -16.83
N LYS A 328 37.12 7.17 -17.08
CA LYS A 328 36.57 8.29 -16.31
C LYS A 328 35.05 8.38 -16.46
N ALA A 329 34.54 8.24 -17.68
CA ALA A 329 33.11 8.26 -17.94
C ALA A 329 32.38 7.09 -17.25
N ALA A 330 32.95 5.88 -17.30
CA ALA A 330 32.43 4.71 -16.59
C ALA A 330 32.42 4.92 -15.07
N ASN A 331 33.52 5.44 -14.50
CA ASN A 331 33.59 5.77 -13.07
C ASN A 331 32.55 6.83 -12.67
N GLY A 332 32.31 7.83 -13.52
CA GLY A 332 31.27 8.84 -13.29
C GLY A 332 29.88 8.22 -13.15
N LYS A 333 29.49 7.36 -14.09
CA LYS A 333 28.20 6.63 -14.03
C LYS A 333 28.06 5.75 -12.79
N MET A 334 29.17 5.11 -12.38
CA MET A 334 29.16 4.24 -11.22
C MET A 334 28.98 5.03 -9.92
N ARG A 335 29.59 6.21 -9.80
CA ARG A 335 29.37 7.13 -8.67
C ARG A 335 27.91 7.61 -8.59
N GLU A 336 27.31 8.00 -9.72
CA GLU A 336 25.90 8.40 -9.77
C GLU A 336 24.95 7.26 -9.35
N THR A 337 25.28 6.03 -9.75
CA THR A 337 24.54 4.84 -9.32
C THR A 337 24.65 4.61 -7.81
N ILE A 338 25.84 4.81 -7.22
CA ILE A 338 26.03 4.70 -5.76
C ILE A 338 25.22 5.77 -5.02
N GLU A 339 25.22 7.01 -5.50
CA GLU A 339 24.46 8.11 -4.87
C GLU A 339 22.94 7.86 -4.92
N THR A 340 22.44 7.37 -6.06
CA THR A 340 21.03 7.00 -6.19
C THR A 340 20.64 5.79 -5.34
N LEU A 341 21.51 4.80 -5.17
CA LEU A 341 21.27 3.68 -4.26
C LEU A 341 21.30 4.11 -2.78
N SER A 342 22.25 4.95 -2.39
CA SER A 342 22.36 5.47 -1.01
C SER A 342 21.13 6.29 -0.63
N SER A 343 20.64 7.16 -1.52
CA SER A 343 19.43 7.96 -1.24
C SER A 343 18.18 7.09 -1.10
N LYS A 344 18.09 5.98 -1.84
CA LYS A 344 17.01 4.98 -1.68
C LYS A 344 17.13 4.24 -0.35
N GLU A 345 18.33 3.84 0.05
CA GLU A 345 18.57 3.20 1.35
C GLU A 345 18.15 4.11 2.51
N ASP A 346 18.53 5.40 2.46
CA ASP A 346 18.10 6.40 3.44
C ASP A 346 16.58 6.56 3.48
N SER A 347 15.92 6.55 2.31
CA SER A 347 14.46 6.62 2.23
C SER A 347 13.78 5.40 2.86
N LEU A 348 14.35 4.20 2.64
CA LEU A 348 13.82 2.94 3.16
C LEU A 348 14.02 2.86 4.68
N ALA A 349 15.17 3.30 5.18
CA ALA A 349 15.44 3.38 6.62
C ALA A 349 14.46 4.31 7.34
N ARG A 350 14.14 5.46 6.72
CA ARG A 350 13.12 6.39 7.25
C ARG A 350 11.72 5.76 7.24
N GLN A 351 11.34 5.09 6.14
CA GLN A 351 10.07 4.38 6.07
C GLN A 351 9.96 3.29 7.14
N TYR A 352 11.02 2.49 7.35
CA TYR A 352 11.04 1.46 8.39
C TYR A 352 10.84 2.04 9.79
N LEU A 353 11.52 3.13 10.14
CA LEU A 353 11.34 3.80 11.43
C LEU A 353 9.91 4.33 11.61
N GLN A 354 9.32 4.88 10.55
CA GLN A 354 7.96 5.36 10.58
C GLN A 354 6.95 4.23 10.80
N VAL A 355 7.11 3.11 10.08
CA VAL A 355 6.27 1.91 10.23
C VAL A 355 6.42 1.29 11.63
N LYS A 356 7.64 1.26 12.16
CA LYS A 356 7.89 0.79 13.52
C LYS A 356 7.14 1.64 14.55
N LYS A 357 7.20 2.96 14.42
CA LYS A 357 6.51 3.89 15.31
C LYS A 357 4.98 3.77 15.20
N THR A 358 4.43 3.61 13.99
CA THR A 358 2.98 3.43 13.84
C THR A 358 2.53 2.09 14.40
N LYS A 359 3.31 1.02 14.23
CA LYS A 359 3.05 -0.27 14.86
C LYS A 359 3.00 -0.16 16.39
N GLU A 360 4.02 0.44 17.00
CA GLU A 360 4.08 0.65 18.46
C GLU A 360 2.86 1.45 18.96
N ASN A 361 2.46 2.50 18.24
CA ASN A 361 1.26 3.28 18.58
C ASN A 361 -0.03 2.46 18.47
N LEU A 362 -0.18 1.63 17.43
CA LEU A 362 -1.36 0.77 17.27
C LEU A 362 -1.43 -0.30 18.35
N GLU A 363 -0.29 -0.91 18.70
CA GLU A 363 -0.20 -1.84 19.82
C GLU A 363 -0.61 -1.16 21.13
N ASP A 364 -0.12 0.06 21.40
CA ASP A 364 -0.51 0.85 22.58
C ASP A 364 -2.03 1.12 22.62
N ILE A 365 -2.64 1.46 21.47
CA ILE A 365 -4.10 1.71 21.36
C ILE A 365 -4.88 0.42 21.62
N THR A 366 -4.49 -0.70 20.98
CA THR A 366 -5.18 -1.99 21.12
C THR A 366 -5.11 -2.48 22.56
N HIS A 367 -3.93 -2.44 23.19
CA HIS A 367 -3.79 -2.82 24.60
C HIS A 367 -4.61 -1.92 25.53
N SER A 368 -4.64 -0.61 25.25
CA SER A 368 -5.45 0.32 26.04
C SER A 368 -6.95 0.04 25.86
N ALA A 369 -7.42 -0.20 24.64
CA ALA A 369 -8.82 -0.52 24.36
C ALA A 369 -9.27 -1.86 24.98
N GLU A 370 -8.45 -2.91 24.89
CA GLU A 370 -8.73 -4.22 25.50
C GLU A 370 -8.74 -4.16 27.03
N SER A 371 -7.94 -3.26 27.61
CA SER A 371 -7.86 -3.08 29.06
C SER A 371 -8.96 -2.21 29.64
N LEU A 372 -9.64 -1.40 28.82
CA LEU A 372 -10.73 -0.55 29.27
C LEU A 372 -12.03 -1.34 29.25
N ASN A 373 -12.72 -1.35 30.39
CA ASN A 373 -14.04 -1.96 30.49
C ASN A 373 -15.04 -1.00 31.12
N THR A 374 -16.32 -1.27 30.89
CA THR A 374 -17.41 -0.49 31.45
C THR A 374 -18.41 -1.42 32.14
N GLN A 375 -18.99 -0.94 33.23
CA GLN A 375 -20.02 -1.65 33.96
C GLN A 375 -21.21 -0.73 34.18
N ILE A 376 -22.39 -1.16 33.72
CA ILE A 376 -23.65 -0.44 33.98
C ILE A 376 -23.99 -0.65 35.45
N VAL A 377 -24.10 0.45 36.19
CA VAL A 377 -24.41 0.47 37.63
C VAL A 377 -25.91 0.69 37.84
N GLU A 378 -26.51 1.60 37.07
CA GLU A 378 -27.91 1.95 37.21
C GLU A 378 -28.47 2.43 35.88
N GLU A 379 -29.70 2.03 35.58
CA GLU A 379 -30.48 2.57 34.48
C GLU A 379 -31.91 2.80 34.96
N LYS A 380 -32.37 4.04 34.89
CA LYS A 380 -33.72 4.41 35.34
C LYS A 380 -34.36 5.44 34.42
N SER A 381 -35.69 5.37 34.34
CA SER A 381 -36.52 6.35 33.66
C SER A 381 -37.15 7.25 34.72
N GLU A 382 -36.88 8.55 34.67
CA GLU A 382 -37.40 9.53 35.62
C GLU A 382 -37.78 10.84 34.92
N GLY A 383 -39.04 11.25 35.04
CA GLY A 383 -39.51 12.55 34.51
C GLY A 383 -39.41 12.72 32.99
N GLY A 384 -39.50 11.64 32.21
CA GLY A 384 -39.36 11.65 30.75
C GLY A 384 -37.90 11.67 30.25
N PHE A 385 -36.95 11.43 31.15
CA PHE A 385 -35.53 11.26 30.84
C PHE A 385 -35.07 9.87 31.27
N ARG A 386 -34.20 9.27 30.47
CA ARG A 386 -33.45 8.09 30.83
C ARG A 386 -32.14 8.55 31.45
N ILE A 387 -31.88 8.06 32.65
CA ILE A 387 -30.64 8.28 33.38
C ILE A 387 -29.86 6.97 33.36
N SER A 388 -28.67 6.99 32.79
CA SER A 388 -27.74 5.84 32.79
C SER A 388 -26.50 6.19 33.61
N LYS A 389 -26.07 5.27 34.47
CA LYS A 389 -24.85 5.40 35.29
C LYS A 389 -23.93 4.24 34.99
N ILE A 390 -22.74 4.56 34.47
CA ILE A 390 -21.78 3.61 33.93
C ILE A 390 -20.44 3.87 34.60
N ARG A 391 -19.87 2.85 35.25
CA ARG A 391 -18.54 2.92 35.82
C ARG A 391 -17.50 2.49 34.81
N LEU A 392 -16.40 3.21 34.75
CA LEU A 392 -15.27 2.99 33.84
C LEU A 392 -14.12 2.37 34.62
N TYR A 393 -13.54 1.31 34.07
CA TYR A 393 -12.35 0.70 34.64
C TYR A 393 -11.24 0.55 33.61
N LEU A 394 -10.00 0.63 34.10
CA LEU A 394 -8.82 0.12 33.44
C LEU A 394 -8.41 -1.17 34.15
N ARG A 395 -8.71 -2.33 33.55
CA ARG A 395 -8.66 -3.64 34.20
C ARG A 395 -9.45 -3.63 35.51
N ASN A 396 -8.75 -3.55 36.64
CA ASN A 396 -9.33 -3.58 37.99
C ASN A 396 -9.35 -2.20 38.68
N ILE A 397 -8.89 -1.15 37.99
CA ILE A 397 -8.77 0.21 38.54
C ILE A 397 -9.98 1.03 38.09
N ALA A 398 -10.77 1.52 39.05
CA ALA A 398 -11.86 2.43 38.74
C ALA A 398 -11.28 3.78 38.31
N LEU A 399 -11.58 4.18 37.07
CA LEU A 399 -11.18 5.49 36.53
C LEU A 399 -12.19 6.58 36.87
N GLY A 400 -13.48 6.22 36.90
CA GLY A 400 -14.55 7.17 37.16
C GLY A 400 -15.93 6.60 36.87
N THR A 401 -16.94 7.43 37.07
CA THR A 401 -18.33 7.11 36.77
C THR A 401 -18.92 8.15 35.82
N LEU A 402 -19.41 7.69 34.67
CA LEU A 402 -20.18 8.46 33.71
C LEU A 402 -21.66 8.34 34.07
N GLU A 403 -22.33 9.46 34.22
CA GLU A 403 -23.77 9.51 34.35
C GLU A 403 -24.33 10.37 33.23
N SER A 404 -25.28 9.83 32.48
CA SER A 404 -25.92 10.51 31.36
C SER A 404 -27.41 10.66 31.63
N ARG A 405 -27.98 11.78 31.17
CA ARG A 405 -29.39 12.12 31.24
C ARG A 405 -29.85 12.53 29.86
N LEU A 406 -30.60 11.67 29.19
CA LEU A 406 -31.07 11.87 27.83
C LEU A 406 -32.60 11.80 27.76
N PRO A 407 -33.26 12.56 26.88
CA PRO A 407 -34.72 12.56 26.77
C PRO A 407 -35.23 11.22 26.23
N GLU A 408 -36.34 10.72 26.76
CA GLU A 408 -36.97 9.48 26.25
C GLU A 408 -37.95 9.75 25.11
N TYR A 409 -38.58 10.93 25.12
CA TYR A 409 -39.49 11.35 24.08
C TYR A 409 -39.32 12.83 23.74
N LEU A 410 -39.50 13.16 22.46
CA LEU A 410 -39.47 14.53 21.95
C LEU A 410 -40.61 14.73 20.95
N THR A 411 -41.48 15.71 21.19
CA THR A 411 -42.50 16.08 20.20
C THR A 411 -41.86 16.80 19.01
N PRO A 412 -42.51 16.82 17.84
CA PRO A 412 -42.02 17.59 16.70
C PRO A 412 -41.81 19.07 17.07
N ASN A 413 -40.71 19.64 16.61
CA ASN A 413 -40.22 21.01 16.89
C ASN A 413 -39.92 21.31 18.37
N GLN A 414 -39.86 20.29 19.24
CA GLN A 414 -39.41 20.45 20.62
C GLN A 414 -37.89 20.29 20.71
N SER A 415 -37.28 21.16 21.50
CA SER A 415 -35.88 21.05 21.90
C SER A 415 -35.79 20.70 23.39
N GLN A 416 -34.93 19.75 23.73
CA GLN A 416 -34.54 19.48 25.12
C GLN A 416 -33.02 19.37 25.25
N VAL A 417 -32.54 19.55 26.47
CA VAL A 417 -31.13 19.44 26.80
C VAL A 417 -30.82 18.02 27.27
N GLY A 418 -29.88 17.37 26.60
CA GLY A 418 -29.23 16.15 27.08
C GLY A 418 -27.92 16.51 27.80
N GLU A 419 -27.62 15.83 28.90
CA GLU A 419 -26.42 16.10 29.69
C GLU A 419 -25.69 14.80 30.02
N ALA A 420 -24.36 14.86 30.11
CA ALA A 420 -23.56 13.80 30.67
C ALA A 420 -22.50 14.40 31.59
N HIS A 421 -22.24 13.77 32.74
CA HIS A 421 -21.14 14.13 33.61
C HIS A 421 -20.27 12.92 33.93
N LEU A 422 -18.97 13.13 33.87
CA LEU A 422 -17.99 12.17 34.32
C LEU A 422 -17.36 12.68 35.60
N VAL A 423 -17.36 11.85 36.64
CA VAL A 423 -16.63 12.09 37.87
C VAL A 423 -15.51 11.06 37.96
N THR A 424 -14.26 11.53 38.01
CA THR A 424 -13.09 10.65 38.15
C THR A 424 -12.89 10.22 39.60
N GLU A 425 -12.43 8.99 39.79
CA GLU A 425 -12.04 8.49 41.11
C GLU A 425 -10.54 8.77 41.36
N SER A 426 -10.11 8.65 42.61
CA SER A 426 -8.68 8.77 42.96
C SER A 426 -8.03 7.41 42.88
N ILE A 427 -6.89 7.34 42.21
CA ILE A 427 -6.22 6.08 41.92
C ILE A 427 -5.22 5.79 43.04
N ASP A 428 -5.35 4.63 43.70
CA ASP A 428 -4.36 4.18 44.68
C ASP A 428 -3.16 3.54 43.96
N TYR A 429 -2.21 4.37 43.53
CA TYR A 429 -1.00 3.95 42.79
C TYR A 429 -0.14 2.91 43.52
N VAL A 430 -0.31 2.72 44.83
CA VAL A 430 0.44 1.73 45.62
C VAL A 430 -0.02 0.31 45.29
N ARG A 431 -1.32 0.13 45.01
CA ARG A 431 -1.94 -1.17 44.70
C ARG A 431 -1.93 -1.52 43.20
N VAL A 432 -1.48 -0.59 42.36
CA VAL A 432 -1.43 -0.75 40.90
C VAL A 432 -0.24 -1.63 40.49
N SER A 433 -0.51 -2.67 39.71
CA SER A 433 0.53 -3.56 39.15
C SER A 433 1.44 -2.83 38.15
N PRO A 434 2.66 -3.35 37.87
CA PRO A 434 3.55 -2.74 36.88
C PRO A 434 2.92 -2.56 35.49
N GLU A 435 2.14 -3.54 35.03
CA GLU A 435 1.43 -3.47 33.75
C GLU A 435 0.35 -2.38 33.74
N GLU A 436 -0.46 -2.29 34.81
CA GLU A 436 -1.49 -1.26 34.94
C GLU A 436 -0.88 0.14 35.04
N ARG A 437 0.30 0.30 35.69
CA ARG A 437 1.02 1.59 35.70
C ARG A 437 1.47 1.98 34.30
N GLN A 438 1.87 1.03 33.46
CA GLN A 438 2.26 1.30 32.08
C GLN A 438 1.06 1.75 31.23
N LEU A 439 -0.10 1.12 31.42
CA LEU A 439 -1.35 1.51 30.77
C LEU A 439 -1.87 2.87 31.25
N LEU A 440 -1.77 3.19 32.54
CA LEU A 440 -2.09 4.53 33.04
C LEU A 440 -1.18 5.60 32.42
N ARG A 441 0.13 5.30 32.28
CA ARG A 441 1.07 6.20 31.59
C ARG A 441 0.77 6.34 30.09
N SER A 442 0.24 5.32 29.43
CA SER A 442 -0.15 5.43 28.01
C SER A 442 -1.34 6.37 27.82
N LEU A 443 -2.25 6.44 28.80
CA LEU A 443 -3.38 7.37 28.82
C LEU A 443 -3.00 8.82 29.14
N GLY A 444 -1.82 9.05 29.73
CA GLY A 444 -1.29 10.38 30.08
C GLY A 444 -1.46 10.73 31.56
N GLU A 445 -0.87 11.85 32.00
CA GLU A 445 -0.91 12.28 33.41
C GLU A 445 -2.30 12.74 33.87
N ARG A 446 -3.11 13.28 32.94
CA ARG A 446 -4.51 13.64 33.17
C ARG A 446 -5.37 12.98 32.10
N LEU A 447 -6.56 12.53 32.51
CA LEU A 447 -7.48 11.84 31.62
C LEU A 447 -8.09 12.84 30.65
N LYS A 448 -7.74 12.73 29.36
CA LYS A 448 -8.40 13.46 28.28
C LYS A 448 -9.60 12.64 27.82
N VAL A 449 -10.79 13.10 28.14
CA VAL A 449 -12.03 12.35 27.89
C VAL A 449 -12.88 13.07 26.87
N GLY A 450 -13.30 12.35 25.83
CA GLY A 450 -14.26 12.80 24.85
C GLY A 450 -15.61 12.13 25.01
N VAL A 451 -16.67 12.93 25.12
CA VAL A 451 -18.05 12.44 25.06
C VAL A 451 -18.77 13.11 23.91
N LYS A 452 -19.33 12.31 23.01
CA LYS A 452 -20.04 12.79 21.83
C LYS A 452 -21.40 12.12 21.72
N LEU A 453 -22.43 12.95 21.61
CA LEU A 453 -23.78 12.54 21.27
C LEU A 453 -24.05 12.82 19.79
N SER A 454 -24.55 11.84 19.06
CA SER A 454 -24.91 11.99 17.63
C SER A 454 -26.22 11.29 17.32
N SER A 455 -27.00 11.86 16.40
CA SER A 455 -28.16 11.19 15.80
C SER A 455 -27.79 10.63 14.43
N PRO A 456 -28.15 9.38 14.10
CA PRO A 456 -28.04 8.84 12.74
C PRO A 456 -29.08 9.46 11.79
N GLU A 457 -30.21 9.91 12.34
CA GLU A 457 -31.31 10.51 11.56
C GLU A 457 -31.15 12.03 11.47
N SER A 458 -31.31 12.56 10.25
CA SER A 458 -31.26 14.01 9.97
C SER A 458 -32.45 14.79 10.56
N SER A 459 -33.50 14.07 10.95
CA SER A 459 -34.67 14.62 11.63
C SER A 459 -34.40 15.03 13.08
N PHE A 460 -33.31 14.54 13.70
CA PHE A 460 -32.88 14.97 15.04
C PHE A 460 -31.55 15.70 14.95
N GLU A 461 -31.58 16.99 15.26
CA GLU A 461 -30.41 17.85 15.26
C GLU A 461 -29.81 17.88 16.68
N VAL A 462 -28.58 17.40 16.83
CA VAL A 462 -27.83 17.41 18.10
C VAL A 462 -26.72 18.46 18.01
N LYS A 463 -26.81 19.50 18.83
CA LYS A 463 -25.80 20.58 18.89
C LYS A 463 -25.12 20.61 20.26
N PRO A 464 -23.79 20.48 20.34
CA PRO A 464 -23.07 20.67 21.60
C PRO A 464 -23.15 22.14 22.04
N GLU A 465 -23.26 22.38 23.35
CA GLU A 465 -23.31 23.73 23.93
C GLU A 465 -21.92 24.39 24.01
N LYS A 466 -20.85 23.60 24.09
CA LYS A 466 -19.45 24.05 24.09
C LYS A 466 -18.71 23.50 22.88
N ASP A 467 -17.76 24.30 22.35
CA ASP A 467 -16.84 23.86 21.31
C ASP A 467 -15.80 22.87 21.88
N GLY A 468 -15.70 21.70 21.26
CA GLY A 468 -14.76 20.65 21.65
C GLY A 468 -15.38 19.56 22.53
N PRO A 469 -15.52 18.31 22.04
CA PRO A 469 -16.05 17.20 22.85
C PRO A 469 -15.06 16.67 23.89
N VAL A 470 -13.78 17.04 23.81
CA VAL A 470 -12.71 16.53 24.68
C VAL A 470 -12.42 17.51 25.82
N GLN A 471 -12.43 17.00 27.05
CA GLN A 471 -12.06 17.74 28.26
C GLN A 471 -10.96 16.99 29.01
N GLU A 472 -10.02 17.73 29.58
CA GLU A 472 -8.95 17.18 30.41
C GLU A 472 -9.37 17.22 31.89
N ILE A 473 -9.35 16.07 32.54
CA ILE A 473 -9.94 15.85 33.86
C ILE A 473 -8.87 15.32 34.80
N GLY A 474 -8.70 15.96 35.96
CA GLY A 474 -7.82 15.47 37.02
C GLY A 474 -8.45 14.33 37.82
N GLU A 475 -7.77 13.86 38.87
CA GLU A 475 -8.40 12.95 39.84
C GLU A 475 -9.40 13.69 40.72
N ARG A 476 -10.53 13.05 41.05
CA ARG A 476 -11.64 13.64 41.83
C ARG A 476 -12.24 14.91 41.22
N ASP A 477 -12.14 15.03 39.91
CA ASP A 477 -12.60 16.18 39.16
C ASP A 477 -13.85 15.78 38.34
N ARG A 478 -14.60 16.79 37.90
CA ARG A 478 -15.86 16.59 37.17
C ARG A 478 -15.85 17.32 35.85
N ALA A 479 -16.12 16.59 34.77
CA ALA A 479 -16.47 17.17 33.48
C ALA A 479 -17.96 17.02 33.19
N THR A 480 -18.51 18.00 32.48
CA THR A 480 -19.90 17.99 32.03
C THR A 480 -19.97 18.34 30.55
N TRP A 481 -20.76 17.56 29.82
CA TRP A 481 -21.11 17.78 28.42
C TRP A 481 -22.62 18.00 28.32
N ARG A 482 -23.01 18.99 27.52
CA ARG A 482 -24.41 19.38 27.33
C ARG A 482 -24.69 19.53 25.85
N TRP A 483 -25.83 19.01 25.42
CA TRP A 483 -26.28 19.05 24.03
C TRP A 483 -27.72 19.55 23.96
N SER A 484 -27.99 20.41 22.98
CA SER A 484 -29.35 20.76 22.56
C SER A 484 -29.80 19.76 21.51
N ILE A 485 -30.88 19.05 21.80
CA ILE A 485 -31.46 18.00 20.95
C ILE A 485 -32.79 18.51 20.43
N LEU A 486 -32.86 18.81 19.13
CA LEU A 486 -34.06 19.30 18.46
C LEU A 486 -34.64 18.22 17.55
N ASN A 487 -35.90 17.86 17.78
CA ASN A 487 -36.64 16.99 16.87
C ASN A 487 -37.35 17.82 15.79
N ARG A 488 -37.02 17.62 14.51
CA ARG A 488 -37.67 18.25 13.34
C ARG A 488 -38.61 17.30 12.59
N GLY A 489 -38.76 16.06 13.05
CA GLY A 489 -39.55 15.02 12.39
C GLY A 489 -40.55 14.30 13.30
N THR A 490 -41.12 13.22 12.77
CA THR A 490 -42.16 12.39 13.42
C THR A 490 -41.74 10.91 13.51
N GLN A 491 -40.44 10.65 13.38
CA GLN A 491 -39.87 9.31 13.40
C GLN A 491 -39.10 9.09 14.71
N ASP A 492 -39.13 7.86 15.23
CA ASP A 492 -38.35 7.49 16.40
C ASP A 492 -36.87 7.36 16.00
N THR A 493 -35.92 7.81 16.83
CA THR A 493 -34.48 7.78 16.52
C THR A 493 -33.69 7.09 17.62
N ARG A 494 -32.47 6.65 17.32
CA ARG A 494 -31.51 6.13 18.30
C ARG A 494 -30.32 7.07 18.40
N LEU A 495 -30.27 7.87 19.45
CA LEU A 495 -29.10 8.68 19.75
C LEU A 495 -27.93 7.78 20.13
N GLN A 496 -26.75 8.07 19.59
CA GLN A 496 -25.52 7.34 19.88
C GLN A 496 -24.66 8.18 20.82
N LEU A 497 -24.49 7.70 22.04
CA LEU A 497 -23.56 8.27 23.02
C LEU A 497 -22.22 7.52 22.90
N ASN A 498 -21.18 8.23 22.49
CA ASN A 498 -19.84 7.71 22.33
C ASN A 498 -18.91 8.32 23.38
N LEU A 499 -18.28 7.47 24.18
CA LEU A 499 -17.21 7.81 25.10
C LEU A 499 -15.89 7.29 24.55
N TYR A 500 -14.87 8.14 24.53
CA TYR A 500 -13.51 7.78 24.17
C TYR A 500 -12.50 8.50 25.07
N LEU A 501 -11.37 7.88 25.32
CA LEU A 501 -10.21 8.52 25.95
C LEU A 501 -9.23 8.96 24.87
N VAL A 502 -8.42 9.98 25.15
CA VAL A 502 -7.33 10.39 24.27
C VAL A 502 -6.03 10.03 24.96
N ASN A 503 -5.21 9.20 24.32
CA ASN A 503 -3.94 8.73 24.88
C ASN A 503 -2.86 9.83 24.82
N LYS A 504 -1.66 9.55 25.37
CA LYS A 504 -0.49 10.44 25.32
C LYS A 504 -0.05 10.83 23.89
N ASN A 505 -0.36 9.97 22.90
CA ASN A 505 -0.02 10.15 21.49
C ASN A 505 -1.10 10.94 20.72
N SER A 506 -2.15 11.42 21.41
CA SER A 506 -3.32 12.13 20.84
C SER A 506 -4.26 11.25 20.00
N ASP A 507 -4.21 9.93 20.17
CA ASP A 507 -5.13 8.99 19.53
C ASP A 507 -6.37 8.76 20.39
N ALA A 508 -7.54 8.61 19.74
CA ALA A 508 -8.80 8.32 20.41
C ALA A 508 -8.96 6.81 20.65
N VAL A 509 -9.00 6.41 21.91
CA VAL A 509 -9.25 5.05 22.39
C VAL A 509 -10.75 4.92 22.70
N PRO A 510 -11.53 4.15 21.93
CA PRO A 510 -12.96 3.98 22.18
C PRO A 510 -13.19 3.22 23.50
N VAL A 511 -14.16 3.67 24.29
CA VAL A 511 -14.49 3.07 25.60
C VAL A 511 -15.92 2.57 25.65
N LEU A 512 -16.87 3.39 25.19
CA LEU A 512 -18.30 3.03 25.19
C LEU A 512 -18.97 3.57 23.93
N LYS A 513 -19.86 2.75 23.37
CA LYS A 513 -20.85 3.16 22.38
C LYS A 513 -22.21 2.65 22.84
N GLU A 514 -23.08 3.57 23.25
CA GLU A 514 -24.42 3.27 23.74
C GLU A 514 -25.48 3.83 22.79
N GLU A 515 -26.50 3.04 22.48
CA GLU A 515 -27.66 3.48 21.69
C GLU A 515 -28.84 3.78 22.61
N HIS A 516 -29.32 5.02 22.56
CA HIS A 516 -30.46 5.48 23.33
C HIS A 516 -31.65 5.77 22.42
N LEU A 517 -32.75 5.03 22.58
CA LEU A 517 -33.97 5.22 21.81
C LEU A 517 -34.73 6.46 22.31
N VAL A 518 -35.01 7.39 21.39
CA VAL A 518 -35.84 8.56 21.63
C VAL A 518 -37.10 8.44 20.77
N LEU A 519 -38.25 8.43 21.42
CA LEU A 519 -39.55 8.31 20.78
C LEU A 519 -40.03 9.68 20.30
N SER A 520 -40.46 9.75 19.05
CA SER A 520 -41.18 10.91 18.53
C SER A 520 -42.64 10.81 18.93
N SER A 521 -43.05 11.59 19.94
CA SER A 521 -44.46 11.65 20.31
C SER A 521 -45.20 12.56 19.33
N SER A 522 -45.84 11.97 18.33
CA SER A 522 -46.86 12.66 17.53
C SER A 522 -48.13 12.83 18.38
N VAL A 523 -48.73 14.03 18.35
CA VAL A 523 -50.05 14.32 18.96
C VAL A 523 -51.11 13.30 18.51
N VAL A 524 -50.99 12.77 17.29
CA VAL A 524 -51.88 11.74 16.74
C VAL A 524 -51.69 10.37 17.42
N ARG A 525 -50.48 10.04 17.86
CA ARG A 525 -50.17 8.78 18.59
C ARG A 525 -50.68 8.84 20.03
N GLN A 526 -50.61 10.02 20.66
CA GLN A 526 -51.15 10.30 21.99
C GLN A 526 -52.68 10.27 21.99
N VAL A 527 -53.31 10.88 20.97
CA VAL A 527 -54.75 10.87 20.74
C VAL A 527 -55.25 9.47 20.36
N ARG A 528 -54.53 8.70 19.54
CA ARG A 528 -54.87 7.31 19.19
C ARG A 528 -54.76 6.34 20.36
N ASN A 529 -53.82 6.56 21.30
CA ASN A 529 -53.74 5.76 22.52
C ASN A 529 -54.84 6.14 23.54
N TYR A 530 -55.27 7.41 23.57
CA TYR A 530 -56.45 7.85 24.32
C TYR A 530 -57.79 7.40 23.68
N LEU A 531 -57.82 7.27 22.35
CA LEU A 531 -58.95 6.78 21.53
C LEU A 531 -58.81 5.31 21.16
N GLN A 532 -58.06 4.51 21.93
CA GLN A 532 -58.21 3.06 21.78
C GLN A 532 -59.69 2.74 22.01
N PRO A 533 -60.34 1.99 21.11
CA PRO A 533 -61.72 1.59 21.32
C PRO A 533 -61.71 0.81 22.63
N ILE A 534 -62.45 1.32 23.61
CA ILE A 534 -62.89 0.55 24.77
C ILE A 534 -63.19 -0.86 24.25
N PRO A 535 -62.52 -1.92 24.76
CA PRO A 535 -62.65 -3.26 24.20
C PRO A 535 -64.13 -3.56 24.04
N MET A 536 -64.54 -4.07 22.87
CA MET A 536 -65.96 -4.13 22.45
C MET A 536 -66.90 -4.71 23.54
N GLY A 537 -66.37 -5.50 24.50
CA GLY A 537 -67.08 -5.94 25.70
C GLY A 537 -67.59 -4.81 26.62
N LEU A 538 -66.83 -3.75 26.90
CA LEU A 538 -67.33 -2.61 27.69
C LEU A 538 -68.31 -1.75 26.89
N GLY A 539 -68.07 -1.58 25.58
CA GLY A 539 -69.00 -0.88 24.69
C GLY A 539 -70.35 -1.59 24.56
N ALA A 540 -70.33 -2.93 24.49
CA ALA A 540 -71.52 -3.76 24.54
C ALA A 540 -72.21 -3.68 25.91
N LEU A 541 -71.47 -3.68 27.02
CA LEU A 541 -72.05 -3.52 28.37
C LEU A 541 -72.72 -2.16 28.55
N ILE A 542 -72.08 -1.06 28.12
CA ILE A 542 -72.67 0.29 28.19
C ILE A 542 -73.88 0.40 27.25
N GLY A 543 -73.79 -0.18 26.05
CA GLY A 543 -74.91 -0.28 25.11
C GLY A 543 -76.09 -1.06 25.70
N PHE A 544 -75.85 -2.20 26.35
CA PHE A 544 -76.89 -2.99 27.01
C PHE A 544 -77.52 -2.26 28.19
N LEU A 545 -76.71 -1.54 28.97
CA LEU A 545 -77.16 -0.78 30.13
C LEU A 545 -78.03 0.42 29.71
N LEU A 546 -77.65 1.11 28.63
CA LEU A 546 -78.47 2.18 28.03
C LEU A 546 -79.75 1.64 27.38
N PHE A 547 -79.71 0.48 26.73
CA PHE A 547 -80.90 -0.15 26.16
C PHE A 547 -81.86 -0.66 27.25
N ALA A 548 -81.34 -1.15 28.38
CA ALA A 548 -82.13 -1.53 29.54
C ALA A 548 -82.80 -0.32 30.21
N ILE A 549 -82.12 0.82 30.30
CA ILE A 549 -82.69 2.07 30.82
C ILE A 549 -83.78 2.59 29.88
N VAL A 550 -83.56 2.61 28.56
CA VAL A 550 -84.58 3.05 27.58
C VAL A 550 -85.75 2.07 27.48
N GLY A 551 -85.51 0.76 27.66
CA GLY A 551 -86.53 -0.28 27.72
C GLY A 551 -87.40 -0.21 28.97
N ALA A 552 -86.85 0.20 30.11
CA ALA A 552 -87.59 0.39 31.36
C ALA A 552 -88.56 1.58 31.31
N PHE A 553 -88.30 2.60 30.48
CA PHE A 553 -89.17 3.78 30.33
C PHE A 553 -90.29 3.63 29.28
N ARG A 554 -90.41 2.50 28.57
CA ARG A 554 -91.38 2.32 27.45
C ARG A 554 -92.51 1.30 27.64
N ARG A 555 -92.76 0.77 28.84
CA ARG A 555 -93.98 -0.03 29.09
C ARG A 555 -94.68 0.35 30.39
N GLY A 556 -95.58 1.33 30.28
CA GLY A 556 -96.69 1.53 31.20
C GLY A 556 -98.00 1.02 30.63
N LYS A 557 -98.67 0.13 31.38
CA LYS A 557 -100.11 0.11 31.70
C LYS A 557 -100.71 -1.32 31.71
N LYS A 558 -100.99 -1.80 32.94
CA LYS A 558 -102.10 -2.72 33.25
C LYS A 558 -103.41 -1.92 33.34
N PRO A 559 -104.58 -2.54 33.13
CA PRO A 559 -105.52 -2.80 34.25
C PRO A 559 -106.17 -4.20 34.10
N HIS A 560 -106.93 -4.83 34.99
CA HIS A 560 -107.64 -4.49 36.23
C HIS A 560 -107.90 -5.80 37.01
N LEU A 561 -107.90 -5.78 38.34
CA LEU A 561 -108.40 -6.85 39.24
C LEU A 561 -109.93 -6.72 39.46
N PRO A 562 -110.61 -7.80 39.91
CA PRO A 562 -111.28 -7.74 41.22
C PRO A 562 -111.06 -8.96 42.16
N HIS A 563 -111.17 -8.68 43.46
CA HIS A 563 -111.10 -9.49 44.70
C HIS A 563 -112.40 -10.27 45.04
N PRO A 564 -112.58 -10.95 46.20
CA PRO A 564 -111.72 -11.82 47.05
C PRO A 564 -112.42 -13.10 47.65
N ALA A 565 -111.68 -13.83 48.50
CA ALA A 565 -112.08 -14.84 49.54
C ALA A 565 -112.44 -16.27 49.05
N ALA A 566 -112.10 -17.40 49.69
CA ALA A 566 -111.71 -17.70 51.07
C ALA A 566 -110.76 -18.93 51.18
N ARG A 567 -110.04 -19.05 52.31
CA ARG A 567 -109.32 -20.25 52.83
C ARG A 567 -110.32 -21.26 53.47
N PRO A 568 -109.94 -22.39 54.12
CA PRO A 568 -108.69 -23.20 54.11
C PRO A 568 -108.95 -24.74 53.96
N SER A 569 -107.91 -25.54 53.71
CA SER A 569 -107.63 -26.79 54.47
C SER A 569 -106.32 -27.47 54.01
N GLU A 570 -105.35 -27.47 54.92
CA GLU A 570 -104.32 -28.49 55.15
C GLU A 570 -104.96 -29.85 55.56
N PRO A 571 -104.20 -30.96 55.81
CA PRO A 571 -102.81 -31.28 55.48
C PRO A 571 -102.59 -32.77 55.05
N SER A 572 -101.30 -33.12 54.89
CA SER A 572 -100.68 -34.44 54.97
C SER A 572 -100.66 -35.26 53.67
N GLY A 573 -99.58 -35.93 53.29
CA GLY A 573 -98.30 -36.12 53.97
C GLY A 573 -97.39 -36.99 53.10
N TYR A 574 -96.18 -37.20 53.63
CA TYR A 574 -95.16 -38.17 53.24
C TYR A 574 -94.21 -37.86 52.09
N VAL A 575 -93.01 -37.48 52.55
CA VAL A 575 -91.69 -37.75 51.98
C VAL A 575 -91.42 -39.27 51.96
N GLN A 576 -90.97 -39.80 50.82
CA GLN A 576 -90.04 -40.95 50.72
C GLN A 576 -89.50 -40.97 49.27
N LYS A 577 -88.28 -40.51 48.96
CA LYS A 577 -86.97 -41.20 49.03
C LYS A 577 -86.94 -42.61 48.39
N GLN A 578 -85.90 -42.80 47.55
CA GLN A 578 -85.48 -43.96 46.74
C GLN A 578 -86.13 -43.96 45.34
N LEU A 579 -85.40 -43.98 44.22
CA LEU A 579 -84.04 -44.41 43.89
C LEU A 579 -83.46 -43.54 42.76
#